data_AF-A0A924EUK9-F1
#
_entry.id   AF-A0A924EUK9-F1
#
_cell.length_a   1.000
_cell.length_b   1.000
_cell.length_c   1.000
_cell.angle_alpha   90.00
_cell.angle_beta   90.00
_cell.angle_gamma   90.00
#
_symmetry.space_group_name_H-M   'P 1'
#
loop_
_entity.id
_entity.type
_entity.pdbx_description
1 polymer ?
#
loop_
_entity_poly.entity_id
_entity_poly.type
_entity_poly.pdbx_seq_one_letter_code
_entity_poly.pdbx_strand_id
1 'polypeptide(L)' 'MAMNLRLTEEADRVLSALAREDGVSKNEEINRAILDRGAWVSHEKKVRADVHDAISNYAPLASLASLASLASLPDRQVQ' A
#
# COMPACT_ATOMS: atom_id res chain seq x y z
N MET A 1 -24.73 13.02 15.33
CA MET A 1 -23.95 14.02 14.55
C MET A 1 -24.51 14.06 13.14
N ALA A 2 -24.73 15.24 12.57
CA ALA A 2 -25.24 15.39 11.21
C ALA A 2 -24.08 15.77 10.28
N MET A 3 -23.86 14.96 9.24
CA MET A 3 -22.89 15.22 8.19
C MET A 3 -23.61 15.85 7.01
N ASN A 4 -23.06 16.95 6.48
CA ASN A 4 -23.61 17.62 5.30
C ASN A 4 -22.54 17.62 4.21
N LEU A 5 -22.74 16.81 3.17
CA LEU A 5 -21.78 16.59 2.10
C LEU A 5 -22.43 16.99 0.77
N ARG A 6 -21.75 17.83 -0.02
CA ARG A 6 -22.19 18.14 -1.39
C ARG A 6 -21.62 17.10 -2.33
N LEU A 7 -22.50 16.29 -2.91
CA LEU A 7 -22.17 15.31 -3.93
C LEU A 7 -22.43 15.90 -5.31
N THR A 8 -21.64 15.47 -6.30
CA THR A 8 -22.04 15.60 -7.70
C THR A 8 -23.22 14.65 -7.96
N GLU A 9 -24.00 14.92 -9.01
CA GLU A 9 -25.12 14.03 -9.38
C GLU A 9 -24.63 12.60 -9.63
N GLU A 10 -23.47 12.45 -10.26
CA GLU A 10 -22.88 11.13 -10.50
C GLU A 10 -22.50 10.41 -9.22
N ALA A 11 -21.85 11.10 -8.29
CA ALA A 11 -21.50 10.51 -7.00
C ALA A 11 -22.75 10.11 -6.19
N ASP A 12 -23.83 10.89 -6.25
CA ASP A 12 -25.09 10.52 -5.61
C ASP A 12 -25.73 9.28 -6.25
N ARG A 13 -25.68 9.15 -7.59
CA ARG A 13 -26.17 7.96 -8.30
C ARG A 13 -25.40 6.70 -7.88
N VAL A 14 -24.08 6.77 -7.90
CA VAL A 14 -23.21 5.65 -7.50
C VAL A 14 -23.45 5.28 -6.03
N LEU A 15 -23.46 6.25 -5.13
CA LEU A 15 -23.74 6.02 -3.70
C LEU A 15 -25.12 5.41 -3.48
N SER A 16 -26.13 5.86 -4.24
CA SER A 16 -27.49 5.30 -4.16
C SER A 16 -27.55 3.85 -4.63
N ALA A 17 -26.71 3.45 -5.59
CA ALA A 17 -26.64 2.08 -6.06
C ALA A 17 -25.97 1.19 -5.01
N LEU A 18 -24.82 1.60 -4.50
CA LEU A 18 -24.06 0.88 -3.46
C LEU A 18 -24.90 0.67 -2.20
N ALA A 19 -25.52 1.73 -1.68
CA ALA A 19 -26.35 1.64 -0.48
C ALA A 19 -27.56 0.70 -0.67
N ARG A 20 -28.13 0.63 -1.88
CA ARG A 20 -29.22 -0.31 -2.20
C ARG A 20 -28.75 -1.75 -2.28
N GLU A 21 -27.59 -1.97 -2.91
CA GLU A 21 -26.97 -3.29 -3.03
C GLU A 21 -26.62 -3.87 -1.65
N ASP A 22 -26.06 -3.04 -0.78
CA ASP A 22 -25.65 -3.43 0.57
C ASP A 22 -26.80 -3.37 1.58
N GLY A 23 -27.98 -2.87 1.19
CA GLY A 23 -29.17 -2.80 2.04
C GLY A 23 -29.04 -1.81 3.21
N VAL A 24 -28.18 -0.81 3.08
CA VAL A 24 -27.87 0.18 4.13
C VAL A 24 -28.30 1.59 3.74
N SER A 25 -28.21 2.52 4.70
CA SER A 25 -28.45 3.94 4.40
C SER A 25 -27.26 4.56 3.66
N LYS A 26 -27.48 5.60 2.86
CA LYS A 26 -26.40 6.37 2.20
C LYS A 26 -25.34 6.89 3.18
N ASN A 27 -25.75 7.31 4.37
CA ASN A 27 -24.83 7.81 5.39
C ASN A 27 -23.92 6.70 5.93
N GLU A 28 -24.49 5.50 6.11
CA GLU A 28 -23.72 4.33 6.53
C GLU A 28 -22.74 3.89 5.44
N GLU A 29 -23.22 3.84 4.19
CA GLU A 29 -22.39 3.51 3.03
C GLU A 29 -21.21 4.48 2.88
N ILE A 30 -21.43 5.79 3.09
CA ILE A 30 -20.36 6.79 3.11
C ILE A 30 -19.34 6.48 4.21
N ASN A 31 -19.79 6.21 5.44
CA ASN A 31 -18.89 5.92 6.55
C ASN A 31 -18.04 4.69 6.24
N ARG A 32 -18.67 3.62 5.74
CA ARG A 32 -18.01 2.39 5.36
C ARG A 32 -16.97 2.63 4.26
N ALA A 33 -17.35 3.31 3.18
CA ALA A 33 -16.44 3.62 2.08
C ALA A 33 -15.22 4.45 2.55
N ILE A 34 -15.42 5.40 3.48
CA ILE A 34 -14.33 6.19 4.07
C ILE A 34 -13.38 5.29 4.88
N LEU A 35 -13.93 4.43 5.74
CA LEU A 35 -13.15 3.53 6.58
C LEU A 35 -12.38 2.51 5.74
N ASP A 36 -13.03 1.91 4.75
CA ASP A 36 -12.43 0.94 3.84
C ASP A 36 -11.29 1.56 3.04
N ARG A 37 -11.51 2.78 2.50
CA ARG A 37 -10.45 3.52 1.80
C ARG A 37 -9.30 3.89 2.73
N GLY A 38 -9.61 4.31 3.96
CA GLY A 38 -8.62 4.64 4.98
C GLY A 38 -7.74 3.44 5.35
N ALA A 39 -8.35 2.28 5.58
CA ALA A 39 -7.66 1.04 5.88
C ALA A 39 -6.73 0.61 4.73
N TRP A 40 -7.21 0.69 3.50
CA TRP A 40 -6.43 0.35 2.31
C TRP A 40 -5.20 1.25 2.15
N VAL A 41 -5.38 2.58 2.26
CA VAL A 41 -4.26 3.54 2.16
C VAL A 41 -3.27 3.38 3.31
N SER A 42 -3.75 3.11 4.53
CA SER A 42 -2.88 2.86 5.68
C SER A 42 -2.04 1.61 5.49
N HIS A 43 -2.65 0.52 5.01
CA HIS A 43 -1.97 -0.72 4.72
C HIS A 43 -0.91 -0.55 3.64
N GLU A 44 -1.24 0.13 2.54
CA GLU A 44 -0.27 0.40 1.45
C GLU A 44 0.94 1.20 1.94
N LYS A 45 0.73 2.22 2.77
CA LYS A 45 1.82 2.99 3.39
C LYS A 45 2.69 2.12 4.29
N LYS A 46 2.07 1.24 5.08
CA LYS A 46 2.79 0.33 5.97
C LYS A 46 3.65 -0.65 5.18
N VAL A 47 3.07 -1.32 4.17
CA VAL A 47 3.81 -2.24 3.30
C VAL A 47 5.00 -1.53 2.64
N ARG A 48 4.79 -0.29 2.15
CA ARG A 48 5.87 0.49 1.54
C ARG A 48 6.99 0.82 2.53
N ALA A 49 6.66 1.18 3.76
CA ALA A 49 7.63 1.41 4.82
C ALA A 49 8.38 0.12 5.17
N ASP A 50 7.67 -0.98 5.40
CA ASP A 50 8.24 -2.27 5.75
C ASP A 50 9.19 -2.78 4.64
N VAL A 51 8.83 -2.60 3.37
CA VAL A 51 9.69 -2.93 2.22
C VAL A 51 10.93 -2.03 2.16
N HIS A 52 10.78 -0.73 2.40
CA HIS A 52 11.91 0.20 2.43
C HIS A 52 12.89 -0.13 3.55
N ASP A 53 12.38 -0.46 4.74
CA ASP A 53 13.18 -0.87 5.89
C ASP A 53 13.88 -2.19 5.62
N ALA A 54 13.19 -3.17 5.03
CA ALA A 54 13.78 -4.44 4.64
C ALA A 54 14.92 -4.23 3.62
N ILE A 55 14.70 -3.46 2.55
CA ILE A 55 15.75 -3.15 1.57
C ILE A 55 16.95 -2.48 2.25
N SER A 56 16.71 -1.50 3.12
CA SER A 56 17.78 -0.78 3.82
C SER A 56 18.58 -1.70 4.76
N ASN A 57 17.91 -2.64 5.43
CA ASN A 57 18.55 -3.57 6.36
C ASN A 57 19.31 -4.69 5.66
N TYR A 58 18.81 -5.17 4.51
CA TYR A 58 19.41 -6.32 3.80
C TYR A 58 20.36 -5.92 2.66
N ALA A 59 20.28 -4.70 2.13
CA ALA A 59 21.20 -4.22 1.09
C ALA A 59 22.69 -4.28 1.49
N PRO A 60 23.09 -3.96 2.74
CA PRO A 60 24.47 -4.12 3.18
C PRO A 60 24.94 -5.58 3.21
N LEU A 61 24.06 -6.51 3.55
CA LEU A 61 24.41 -7.94 3.59
C LEU A 61 24.57 -8.50 2.17
N ALA A 62 23.69 -8.08 1.25
CA ALA A 62 23.79 -8.45 -0.17
C ALA A 62 25.07 -7.89 -0.82
N SER A 63 25.47 -6.66 -0.48
CA SER A 63 26.70 -6.06 -1.02
C SER A 63 27.96 -6.74 -0.46
N LEU A 64 27.99 -7.07 0.83
CA LEU A 64 29.09 -7.81 1.45
C LEU A 64 29.26 -9.22 0.85
N ALA A 65 28.15 -9.93 0.59
CA ALA A 65 28.19 -11.24 -0.06
C ALA A 65 28.75 -11.17 -1.49
N SER A 66 28.38 -10.13 -2.25
CA SER A 66 28.93 -9.89 -3.61
C SER A 66 30.43 -9.59 -3.58
N LEU A 67 30.89 -8.77 -2.62
CA LEU A 67 32.32 -8.49 -2.44
C LEU A 67 33.12 -9.72 -2.02
N ALA A 68 32.59 -10.55 -1.13
CA ALA A 68 33.22 -11.82 -0.74
C ALA A 68 33.33 -12.79 -1.93
N SER A 69 32.31 -12.85 -2.80
CA SER A 69 32.36 -13.66 -4.02
C SER A 69 33.42 -13.19 -5.00
N LEU A 70 33.66 -11.88 -5.10
CA LEU A 70 34.72 -11.31 -5.94
C LEU A 70 36.12 -11.59 -5.37
N ALA A 71 36.27 -11.52 -4.04
CA ALA A 71 37.54 -11.82 -3.36
C ALA A 71 37.90 -13.32 -3.36
N SER A 72 36.92 -14.19 -3.57
CA SER A 72 37.09 -15.65 -3.62
C SER A 72 37.43 -16.17 -5.03
N LEU A 73 37.47 -15.29 -6.04
CA LEU A 73 37.90 -15.68 -7.38
C LEU A 73 39.40 -16.02 -7.33
N PRO A 74 39.81 -17.25 -7.68
CA PRO A 74 41.22 -17.58 -7.75
C PRO A 74 41.85 -16.67 -8.80
N ASP A 75 42.96 -16.02 -8.43
CA ASP A 75 43.82 -15.28 -9.35
C ASP A 75 44.04 -16.15 -10.59
N ARG A 76 43.33 -15.83 -11.68
CA ARG A 76 43.72 -16.32 -13.00
C ARG A 76 45.03 -15.62 -13.29
N GLN A 77 46.12 -16.28 -12.90
CA GLN A 77 47.47 -15.99 -13.33
C GLN A 77 47.44 -15.94 -14.86
N VAL A 78 47.38 -14.72 -15.39
CA VAL A 78 47.66 -14.45 -16.79
C VAL A 78 49.18 -14.62 -16.92
N GLN A 79 49.57 -15.78 -17.45
CA GLN A 79 50.89 -16.01 -18.03
C GLN A 79 51.08 -15.13 -19.26
#